data_AF-M1W0G5-F1
#
_entry.id   AF-M1W0G5-F1
#
_cell.length_a   1.000
_cell.length_b   1.000
_cell.length_c   1.000
_cell.angle_alpha   90.00
_cell.angle_beta   90.00
_cell.angle_gamma   90.00
#
_symmetry.space_group_name_H-M   'P 1'
#
loop_
_entity.id
_entity.type
_entity.pdbx_description
1 polymer ?
#
loop_
_entity_poly.entity_id
_entity_poly.type
_entity_poly.pdbx_seq_one_letter_code
_entity_poly.pdbx_strand_id
1 'polypeptide(L)'
;MQLLEASPSLEHLEFEQPSDLLLPWHRKLWNRLRDVTISSESNSFCYSEADSLGGFPRMFLQNAGSSLEHLDLVGIPLQWYRESSSIPFLPKLKTLRLHLAADDETPFPIFSLSIALPRLEQLCFLENITLLGLEPTTIWRGNWDDVWPHLKVLNFECTDPLSSDDETATSLRAIRYLTALKSLQHIHLQFESEDWPQLFCDSHSLLSDFDVPRYSDFKNLRSVRLDGPISPDGARTLLSNAIKTKQLTTYDLVFPDEPVTGNIGDTCIRHLRGYDWMRGAPSIHTLGCFDFRFPLDAESDEDMPLPQFLATFPNLRTLSISSREYRTPEFVNLVVAILRVTHLKTIYTPCVDGVFLDQLRETAKAYGVQSFACRPPDQWPMSLD
;
A
#
# COMPACT_ATOMS: atom_id res chain seq x y z
N MET A 1 2.42 -31.12 -18.51
CA MET A 1 1.15 -31.87 -18.35
C MET A 1 1.31 -33.16 -17.54
N GLN A 2 1.95 -34.22 -18.05
CA GLN A 2 2.14 -35.49 -17.30
C GLN A 2 2.84 -35.29 -15.93
N LEU A 3 3.77 -34.35 -15.83
CA LEU A 3 4.47 -34.03 -14.59
C LEU A 3 3.53 -33.51 -13.49
N LEU A 4 2.57 -32.63 -13.83
CA LEU A 4 1.62 -32.07 -12.86
C LEU A 4 0.63 -33.12 -12.37
N GLU A 5 0.14 -33.98 -13.27
CA GLU A 5 -0.74 -35.10 -12.89
C GLU A 5 -0.02 -36.16 -12.04
N ALA A 6 1.27 -36.35 -12.26
CA ALA A 6 2.12 -37.25 -11.48
C ALA A 6 2.55 -36.66 -10.12
N SER A 7 2.23 -35.39 -9.83
CA SER A 7 2.71 -34.65 -8.66
C SER A 7 1.56 -34.21 -7.72
N PRO A 8 0.79 -35.14 -7.11
CA PRO A 8 -0.31 -34.80 -6.21
C PRO A 8 0.15 -34.17 -4.89
N SER A 9 1.45 -34.28 -4.56
CA SER A 9 2.04 -33.67 -3.36
C SER A 9 2.66 -32.29 -3.62
N LEU A 10 2.40 -31.69 -4.78
CA LEU A 10 2.90 -30.36 -5.12
C LEU A 10 2.35 -29.31 -4.15
N GLU A 11 3.23 -28.50 -3.58
CA GLU A 11 2.88 -27.42 -2.64
C GLU A 11 3.04 -26.03 -3.26
N HIS A 12 4.00 -25.89 -4.19
CA HIS A 12 4.32 -24.64 -4.88
C HIS A 12 4.32 -24.84 -6.39
N LEU A 13 3.71 -23.92 -7.13
CA LEU A 13 3.73 -23.92 -8.59
C LEU A 13 3.93 -22.49 -9.11
N GLU A 14 5.06 -22.29 -9.76
CA GLU A 14 5.31 -21.10 -10.58
C GLU A 14 5.12 -21.45 -12.04
N PHE A 15 4.42 -20.57 -12.74
CA PHE A 15 4.02 -20.78 -14.11
C PHE A 15 4.22 -19.49 -14.89
N GLU A 16 5.21 -19.46 -15.79
CA GLU A 16 5.52 -18.31 -16.64
C GLU A 16 5.12 -18.61 -18.10
N GLN A 17 4.38 -17.68 -18.71
CA GLN A 17 3.97 -17.66 -20.12
C GLN A 17 3.18 -18.91 -20.58
N PRO A 18 1.88 -19.04 -20.20
CA PRO A 18 1.04 -20.21 -20.52
C PRO A 18 0.59 -20.36 -21.97
N SER A 19 1.14 -19.58 -22.90
CA SER A 19 0.69 -19.46 -24.29
C SER A 19 0.42 -20.82 -24.95
N ASP A 20 1.25 -21.83 -24.65
CA ASP A 20 1.18 -23.17 -25.26
C ASP A 20 0.71 -24.28 -24.30
N LEU A 21 0.26 -23.94 -23.09
CA LEU A 21 0.05 -24.90 -22.01
C LEU A 21 -1.39 -24.87 -21.50
N LEU A 22 -2.10 -25.99 -21.73
CA LEU A 22 -3.39 -26.26 -21.11
C LEU A 22 -3.15 -26.90 -19.74
N LEU A 23 -3.55 -26.27 -18.63
CA LEU A 23 -3.47 -26.89 -17.31
C LEU A 23 -4.58 -27.94 -17.12
N PRO A 24 -4.35 -29.02 -16.34
CA PRO A 24 -5.38 -30.03 -16.18
C PRO A 24 -6.52 -29.50 -15.30
N TRP A 25 -7.70 -29.37 -15.91
CA TRP A 25 -8.88 -28.74 -15.30
C TRP A 25 -9.97 -29.73 -14.85
N HIS A 26 -9.83 -31.02 -15.20
CA HIS A 26 -10.86 -32.04 -15.00
C HIS A 26 -10.63 -32.95 -13.77
N ARG A 27 -9.58 -32.70 -12.98
CA ARG A 27 -9.24 -33.54 -11.81
C ARG A 27 -8.91 -32.71 -10.57
N LYS A 28 -9.46 -33.12 -9.43
CA LYS A 28 -9.12 -32.57 -8.10
C LYS A 28 -7.93 -33.32 -7.50
N LEU A 29 -6.73 -33.09 -8.05
CA LEU A 29 -5.50 -33.79 -7.63
C LEU A 29 -4.70 -33.03 -6.59
N TRP A 30 -4.65 -31.70 -6.69
CA TRP A 30 -3.75 -30.87 -5.89
C TRP A 30 -4.43 -30.35 -4.64
N ASN A 31 -4.54 -31.21 -3.63
CA ASN A 31 -5.06 -30.86 -2.30
C ASN A 31 -3.96 -30.37 -1.34
N ARG A 32 -2.72 -30.24 -1.81
CA ARG A 32 -1.58 -29.69 -1.06
C ARG A 32 -0.98 -28.43 -1.68
N LEU A 33 -1.47 -28.01 -2.84
CA LEU A 33 -0.99 -26.82 -3.53
C LEU A 33 -1.43 -25.59 -2.76
N ARG A 34 -0.46 -24.86 -2.20
CA ARG A 34 -0.65 -23.69 -1.34
C ARG A 34 -0.28 -22.41 -2.05
N ASP A 35 0.75 -22.45 -2.88
CA ASP A 35 1.34 -21.28 -3.51
C ASP A 35 1.30 -21.45 -5.03
N VAL A 36 0.68 -20.48 -5.71
CA VAL A 36 0.61 -20.45 -7.16
C VAL A 36 0.96 -19.05 -7.67
N THR A 37 1.92 -19.01 -8.59
CA THR A 37 2.22 -17.80 -9.38
C THR A 37 1.91 -18.11 -10.84
N ILE A 38 1.08 -17.29 -11.47
CA ILE A 38 0.80 -17.39 -12.90
C ILE A 38 1.17 -16.05 -13.51
N SER A 39 2.21 -16.07 -14.33
CA SER A 39 2.66 -14.91 -15.10
C SER A 39 2.37 -15.12 -16.57
N SER A 40 1.79 -14.12 -17.23
CA SER A 40 1.64 -14.12 -18.68
C SER A 40 2.11 -12.81 -19.29
N GLU A 41 2.42 -12.86 -20.59
CA GLU A 41 2.62 -11.64 -21.37
C GLU A 41 1.34 -10.80 -21.31
N SER A 42 1.52 -9.49 -21.11
CA SER A 42 0.45 -8.49 -21.03
C SER A 42 -0.63 -8.78 -22.07
N ASN A 43 -1.86 -9.00 -21.60
CA ASN A 43 -3.07 -9.26 -22.39
C ASN A 43 -3.29 -10.68 -22.94
N SER A 44 -2.42 -11.67 -22.73
CA SER A 44 -2.66 -13.01 -23.29
C SER A 44 -3.98 -13.64 -22.79
N PHE A 45 -4.32 -13.40 -21.52
CA PHE A 45 -5.56 -13.87 -20.90
C PHE A 45 -6.80 -13.09 -21.34
N CYS A 46 -6.62 -11.93 -21.99
CA CYS A 46 -7.73 -11.13 -22.48
C CYS A 46 -8.34 -11.71 -23.76
N TYR A 47 -7.51 -12.33 -24.60
CA TYR A 47 -7.92 -12.80 -25.93
C TYR A 47 -8.27 -14.28 -26.00
N SER A 48 -7.94 -15.05 -24.95
CA SER A 48 -8.13 -16.51 -24.92
C SER A 48 -9.28 -16.88 -23.99
N GLU A 49 -10.08 -17.89 -24.39
CA GLU A 49 -11.14 -18.41 -23.52
C GLU A 49 -10.54 -19.03 -22.25
N ALA A 50 -11.20 -18.86 -21.10
CA ALA A 50 -10.76 -19.49 -19.86
C ALA A 50 -10.66 -21.02 -20.03
N ASP A 51 -9.64 -21.61 -19.41
CA ASP A 51 -9.33 -23.05 -19.49
C ASP A 51 -9.11 -23.59 -20.92
N SER A 52 -8.74 -22.72 -21.87
CA SER A 52 -8.24 -23.08 -23.20
C SER A 52 -6.71 -22.89 -23.31
N LEU A 53 -6.11 -23.24 -24.44
CA LEU A 53 -4.67 -23.02 -24.68
C LEU A 53 -4.36 -21.52 -24.63
N GLY A 54 -3.39 -21.11 -23.80
CA GLY A 54 -3.08 -19.70 -23.56
C GLY A 54 -4.12 -18.93 -22.74
N GLY A 55 -5.22 -19.59 -22.36
CA GLY A 55 -6.30 -19.04 -21.55
C GLY A 55 -6.02 -19.08 -20.06
N PHE A 56 -6.76 -18.25 -19.32
CA PHE A 56 -6.64 -18.23 -17.86
C PHE A 56 -7.11 -19.57 -17.25
N PRO A 57 -6.31 -20.23 -16.42
CA PRO A 57 -6.60 -21.59 -15.94
C PRO A 57 -7.54 -21.59 -14.72
N ARG A 58 -8.75 -21.07 -14.89
CA ARG A 58 -9.76 -20.90 -13.84
C ARG A 58 -10.12 -22.21 -13.14
N MET A 59 -10.43 -23.26 -13.88
CA MET A 59 -10.87 -24.55 -13.32
C MET A 59 -9.72 -25.29 -12.62
N PHE A 60 -8.48 -25.11 -13.07
CA PHE A 60 -7.30 -25.59 -12.35
C PHE A 60 -7.21 -24.97 -10.96
N LEU A 61 -7.29 -23.64 -10.86
CA LEU A 61 -7.30 -22.93 -9.57
C LEU A 61 -8.49 -23.34 -8.70
N GLN A 62 -9.68 -23.46 -9.30
CA GLN A 62 -10.89 -23.91 -8.61
C GLN A 62 -10.73 -25.30 -7.98
N ASN A 63 -10.02 -26.21 -8.66
CA ASN A 63 -9.75 -27.56 -8.16
C ASN A 63 -8.72 -27.56 -7.00
N ALA A 64 -7.80 -26.60 -6.98
CA ALA A 64 -6.85 -26.38 -5.90
C ALA A 64 -7.41 -25.51 -4.74
N GLY A 65 -8.60 -24.93 -4.90
CA GLY A 65 -9.18 -23.98 -3.94
C GLY A 65 -9.36 -24.49 -2.50
N SER A 66 -9.33 -25.81 -2.30
CA SER A 66 -9.36 -26.42 -0.96
C SER A 66 -8.03 -26.37 -0.20
N SER A 67 -6.93 -25.99 -0.84
CA SER A 67 -5.59 -25.90 -0.24
C SER A 67 -4.84 -24.61 -0.56
N LEU A 68 -5.22 -23.90 -1.62
CA LEU A 68 -4.53 -22.70 -2.07
C LEU A 68 -4.62 -21.57 -1.02
N GLU A 69 -3.47 -21.04 -0.62
CA GLU A 69 -3.31 -19.98 0.38
C GLU A 69 -2.74 -18.70 -0.23
N HIS A 70 -1.90 -18.81 -1.26
CA HIS A 70 -1.19 -17.69 -1.88
C HIS A 70 -1.36 -17.74 -3.41
N LEU A 71 -1.76 -16.61 -3.99
CA LEU A 71 -1.94 -16.46 -5.43
C LEU A 71 -1.31 -15.14 -5.90
N ASP A 72 -0.40 -15.25 -6.85
CA ASP A 72 0.23 -14.12 -7.55
C ASP A 72 -0.09 -14.22 -9.04
N LEU A 73 -0.74 -13.19 -9.59
CA LEU A 73 -1.21 -13.16 -10.96
C LEU A 73 -0.63 -11.96 -11.71
N VAL A 74 0.04 -12.23 -12.83
CA VAL A 74 0.41 -11.21 -13.82
C VAL A 74 -0.48 -11.33 -15.04
N GLY A 75 -1.27 -10.28 -15.28
CA GLY A 75 -2.34 -10.24 -16.26
C GLY A 75 -3.66 -10.69 -15.66
N ILE A 76 -4.55 -9.75 -15.35
CA ILE A 76 -5.90 -10.06 -14.89
C ILE A 76 -6.77 -10.47 -16.10
N PRO A 77 -7.52 -11.59 -16.04
CA PRO A 77 -8.44 -11.96 -17.12
C PRO A 77 -9.58 -10.95 -17.26
N LEU A 78 -9.88 -10.53 -18.49
CA LEU A 78 -10.95 -9.57 -18.80
C LEU A 78 -12.32 -9.99 -18.26
N GLN A 79 -12.55 -11.30 -18.18
CA GLN A 79 -13.80 -11.87 -17.66
C GLN A 79 -14.03 -11.51 -16.18
N TRP A 80 -12.96 -11.28 -15.40
CA TRP A 80 -13.08 -10.89 -13.99
C TRP A 80 -13.74 -9.53 -13.84
N TYR A 81 -13.56 -8.63 -14.81
CA TYR A 81 -14.18 -7.30 -14.82
C TYR A 81 -15.68 -7.34 -15.12
N ARG A 82 -16.12 -8.35 -15.88
CA ARG A 82 -17.49 -8.41 -16.42
C ARG A 82 -18.40 -9.38 -15.67
N GLU A 83 -17.83 -10.47 -15.16
CA GLU A 83 -18.59 -11.59 -14.61
C GLU A 83 -17.97 -12.10 -13.32
N SER A 84 -18.65 -11.87 -12.19
CA SER A 84 -18.22 -12.39 -10.87
C SER A 84 -18.03 -13.91 -10.85
N SER A 85 -18.77 -14.64 -11.69
CA SER A 85 -18.66 -16.10 -11.79
C SER A 85 -17.34 -16.57 -12.39
N SER A 86 -16.62 -15.72 -13.13
CA SER A 86 -15.34 -16.05 -13.76
C SER A 86 -14.17 -16.11 -12.76
N ILE A 87 -14.33 -15.51 -11.59
CA ILE A 87 -13.33 -15.56 -10.51
C ILE A 87 -13.43 -16.94 -9.84
N PRO A 88 -12.33 -17.70 -9.71
CA PRO A 88 -12.36 -18.98 -9.02
C PRO A 88 -12.69 -18.79 -7.53
N PHE A 89 -13.55 -19.65 -7.00
CA PHE A 89 -13.87 -19.67 -5.58
C PHE A 89 -12.74 -20.34 -4.79
N LEU A 90 -11.98 -19.55 -4.03
CA LEU A 90 -10.77 -19.98 -3.31
C LEU A 90 -10.95 -19.70 -1.80
N PRO A 91 -11.69 -20.56 -1.07
CA PRO A 91 -12.10 -20.30 0.31
C PRO A 91 -10.97 -20.31 1.34
N LYS A 92 -9.76 -20.75 0.97
CA LYS A 92 -8.58 -20.75 1.85
C LYS A 92 -7.53 -19.71 1.45
N LEU A 93 -7.77 -18.94 0.39
CA LEU A 93 -6.79 -17.95 -0.05
C LEU A 93 -6.65 -16.86 1.01
N LYS A 94 -5.41 -16.63 1.43
CA LYS A 94 -5.01 -15.60 2.40
C LYS A 94 -4.40 -14.40 1.71
N THR A 95 -3.65 -14.60 0.61
CA THR A 95 -2.96 -13.51 -0.06
C THR A 95 -3.19 -13.53 -1.55
N LEU A 96 -3.51 -12.36 -2.10
CA LEU A 96 -3.68 -12.13 -3.52
C LEU A 96 -2.79 -10.97 -3.96
N ARG A 97 -1.97 -11.20 -4.97
CA ARG A 97 -1.30 -10.15 -5.74
C ARG A 97 -1.81 -10.16 -7.16
N LEU A 98 -2.17 -8.99 -7.62
CA LEU A 98 -2.61 -8.75 -8.98
C LEU A 98 -1.68 -7.72 -9.60
N HIS A 99 -1.03 -8.11 -10.69
CA HIS A 99 -0.21 -7.25 -11.53
C HIS A 99 -0.93 -7.04 -12.85
N LEU A 100 -0.90 -5.81 -13.36
CA LEU A 100 -1.30 -5.46 -14.71
C LEU A 100 -2.76 -5.77 -15.05
N ALA A 101 -3.58 -4.72 -15.08
CA ALA A 101 -4.89 -4.77 -15.71
C ALA A 101 -4.75 -4.86 -17.23
N ALA A 102 -5.70 -5.54 -17.88
CA ALA A 102 -5.99 -5.25 -19.27
C ALA A 102 -6.23 -3.73 -19.42
N ASP A 103 -5.90 -3.16 -20.58
CA ASP A 103 -6.24 -1.78 -20.96
C ASP A 103 -7.78 -1.67 -21.20
N ASP A 104 -8.55 -1.98 -20.17
CA ASP A 104 -10.00 -1.85 -20.12
C ASP A 104 -10.31 -0.66 -19.20
N GLU A 105 -10.99 0.35 -19.74
CA GLU A 105 -11.51 1.50 -19.00
C GLU A 105 -12.52 1.04 -17.91
N THR A 106 -12.97 -0.22 -17.96
CA THR A 106 -13.87 -0.80 -16.98
C THR A 106 -13.23 -0.90 -15.58
N PRO A 107 -13.84 -0.29 -14.54
CA PRO A 107 -13.37 -0.41 -13.16
C PRO A 107 -13.36 -1.87 -12.66
N PHE A 108 -12.29 -2.26 -11.96
CA PHE A 108 -12.08 -3.62 -11.48
C PHE A 108 -12.95 -3.96 -10.26
N PRO A 109 -13.67 -5.10 -10.27
CA PRO A 109 -14.73 -5.33 -9.30
C PRO A 109 -14.29 -5.89 -7.95
N ILE A 110 -14.17 -5.01 -6.94
CA ILE A 110 -13.65 -5.42 -5.63
C ILE A 110 -14.65 -6.27 -4.83
N PHE A 111 -15.97 -6.07 -4.99
CA PHE A 111 -16.93 -6.86 -4.20
C PHE A 111 -17.05 -8.29 -4.68
N SER A 112 -16.90 -8.51 -5.98
CA SER A 112 -16.87 -9.86 -6.55
C SER A 112 -15.71 -10.67 -5.97
N LEU A 113 -14.54 -10.05 -5.76
CA LEU A 113 -13.42 -10.71 -5.10
C LEU A 113 -13.75 -11.15 -3.67
N SER A 114 -14.46 -10.31 -2.91
CA SER A 114 -14.80 -10.62 -1.53
C SER A 114 -15.63 -11.89 -1.36
N ILE A 115 -16.53 -12.15 -2.32
CA ILE A 115 -17.36 -13.36 -2.36
C ILE A 115 -16.51 -14.57 -2.76
N ALA A 116 -15.65 -14.42 -3.76
CA ALA A 116 -14.81 -15.49 -4.28
C ALA A 116 -13.71 -15.90 -3.29
N LEU A 117 -13.22 -14.95 -2.49
CA LEU A 117 -12.04 -15.05 -1.63
C LEU A 117 -12.38 -14.66 -0.17
N PRO A 118 -13.31 -15.37 0.50
CA PRO A 118 -13.91 -14.93 1.76
C PRO A 118 -12.94 -14.89 2.95
N ARG A 119 -11.73 -15.48 2.83
CA ARG A 119 -10.69 -15.51 3.88
C ARG A 119 -9.46 -14.68 3.56
N LEU A 120 -9.55 -13.81 2.55
CA LEU A 120 -8.43 -13.00 2.14
C LEU A 120 -7.97 -12.07 3.27
N GLU A 121 -6.69 -12.15 3.59
CA GLU A 121 -6.03 -11.35 4.62
C GLU A 121 -5.18 -10.22 4.01
N GLN A 122 -4.65 -10.41 2.80
CA GLN A 122 -3.76 -9.46 2.14
C GLN A 122 -4.10 -9.32 0.67
N LEU A 123 -4.31 -8.08 0.25
CA LEU A 123 -4.64 -7.72 -1.12
C LEU A 123 -3.63 -6.70 -1.64
N CYS A 124 -3.00 -7.04 -2.76
CA CYS A 124 -2.01 -6.21 -3.43
C CYS A 124 -2.41 -5.97 -4.87
N PHE A 125 -2.51 -4.72 -5.26
CA PHE A 125 -2.67 -4.28 -6.64
C PHE A 125 -1.38 -3.57 -7.05
N LEU A 126 -0.71 -4.10 -8.07
CA LEU A 126 0.57 -3.63 -8.60
C LEU A 126 0.41 -3.31 -10.08
N GLU A 127 1.23 -2.37 -10.56
CA GLU A 127 1.45 -2.08 -11.98
C GLU A 127 0.14 -1.87 -12.79
N ASN A 128 -0.34 -0.63 -12.88
CA ASN A 128 -1.42 -0.16 -13.77
C ASN A 128 -2.83 -0.77 -13.55
N ILE A 129 -3.25 -1.03 -12.31
CA ILE A 129 -4.70 -1.20 -12.01
C ILE A 129 -5.26 0.19 -11.72
N THR A 130 -5.77 0.83 -12.77
CA THR A 130 -6.11 2.27 -12.75
C THR A 130 -7.42 2.54 -12.01
N LEU A 131 -8.43 1.70 -12.22
CA LEU A 131 -9.79 1.95 -11.78
C LEU A 131 -10.33 0.78 -10.97
N LEU A 132 -10.82 1.06 -9.75
CA LEU A 132 -11.55 0.11 -8.90
C LEU A 132 -13.06 0.41 -8.95
N GLY A 133 -13.86 -0.64 -9.08
CA GLY A 133 -15.32 -0.58 -9.11
C GLY A 133 -15.95 -0.93 -7.77
N LEU A 134 -17.11 -0.33 -7.50
CA LEU A 134 -18.05 -0.75 -6.45
C LEU A 134 -19.29 -1.33 -7.15
N GLU A 135 -19.24 -2.62 -7.50
CA GLU A 135 -20.31 -3.33 -8.24
C GLU A 135 -21.64 -3.24 -7.48
N PRO A 136 -22.79 -3.28 -8.19
CA PRO A 136 -24.05 -2.74 -7.70
C PRO A 136 -24.34 -3.06 -6.24
N THR A 137 -24.39 -1.96 -5.48
CA THR A 137 -24.38 -1.85 -4.02
C THR A 137 -25.67 -2.31 -3.35
N THR A 138 -26.66 -2.79 -4.12
CA THR A 138 -27.98 -3.14 -3.59
C THR A 138 -27.94 -4.36 -2.68
N ILE A 139 -27.06 -5.32 -2.95
CA ILE A 139 -26.89 -6.54 -2.13
C ILE A 139 -26.14 -6.23 -0.83
N TRP A 140 -25.28 -5.21 -0.83
CA TRP A 140 -24.34 -4.91 0.25
C TRP A 140 -24.76 -3.75 1.15
N ARG A 141 -25.82 -3.02 0.78
CA ARG A 141 -26.38 -1.92 1.57
C ARG A 141 -26.77 -2.42 2.97
N GLY A 142 -25.96 -2.06 3.97
CA GLY A 142 -26.16 -2.41 5.38
C GLY A 142 -25.30 -3.54 5.94
N ASN A 143 -24.58 -4.30 5.09
CA ASN A 143 -23.71 -5.43 5.50
C ASN A 143 -22.23 -5.18 5.14
N TRP A 144 -21.82 -3.91 5.07
CA TRP A 144 -20.46 -3.51 4.66
C TRP A 144 -19.35 -4.10 5.51
N ASP A 145 -19.64 -4.34 6.79
CA ASP A 145 -18.71 -4.94 7.76
C ASP A 145 -18.41 -6.42 7.44
N ASP A 146 -19.28 -7.11 6.70
CA ASP A 146 -19.19 -8.54 6.41
C ASP A 146 -18.49 -8.86 5.07
N VAL A 147 -18.22 -7.84 4.25
CA VAL A 147 -17.63 -8.01 2.91
C VAL A 147 -16.16 -8.43 3.00
N TRP A 148 -15.37 -7.77 3.85
CA TRP A 148 -13.93 -8.05 4.00
C TRP A 148 -13.55 -8.32 5.46
N PRO A 149 -14.09 -9.39 6.07
CA PRO A 149 -13.99 -9.60 7.52
C PRO A 149 -12.56 -9.90 7.98
N HIS A 150 -11.68 -10.34 7.06
CA HIS A 150 -10.33 -10.79 7.37
C HIS A 150 -9.22 -9.94 6.74
N LEU A 151 -9.56 -8.95 5.91
CA LEU A 151 -8.57 -8.15 5.18
C LEU A 151 -7.79 -7.26 6.16
N LYS A 152 -6.50 -7.55 6.32
CA LYS A 152 -5.57 -6.86 7.24
C LYS A 152 -4.56 -5.98 6.51
N VAL A 153 -4.23 -6.31 5.26
CA VAL A 153 -3.23 -5.60 4.46
C VAL A 153 -3.83 -5.17 3.13
N LEU A 154 -3.71 -3.89 2.83
CA LEU A 154 -4.01 -3.31 1.53
C LEU A 154 -2.74 -2.65 0.99
N ASN A 155 -2.29 -3.11 -0.18
CA ASN A 155 -1.29 -2.43 -0.99
C ASN A 155 -1.92 -2.07 -2.33
N PHE A 156 -1.86 -0.80 -2.71
CA PHE A 156 -2.41 -0.32 -3.97
C PHE A 156 -1.45 0.69 -4.60
N GLU A 157 -1.01 0.38 -5.81
CA GLU A 157 -0.14 1.20 -6.62
C GLU A 157 -0.86 1.61 -7.91
N CYS A 158 -0.95 2.93 -8.14
CA CYS A 158 -1.50 3.52 -9.36
C CYS A 158 -0.54 4.59 -9.88
N THR A 159 0.12 4.27 -10.97
CA THR A 159 1.11 5.12 -11.66
C THR A 159 0.48 6.00 -12.74
N ASP A 160 -0.76 5.73 -13.13
CA ASP A 160 -1.42 6.52 -14.16
C ASP A 160 -2.07 7.78 -13.56
N PRO A 161 -1.96 8.93 -14.25
CA PRO A 161 -2.63 10.15 -13.82
C PRO A 161 -4.14 9.94 -13.91
N LEU A 162 -4.81 10.03 -12.76
CA LEU A 162 -6.27 9.97 -12.68
C LEU A 162 -6.88 11.17 -13.42
N SER A 163 -7.84 10.92 -14.31
CA SER A 163 -8.67 11.92 -14.97
C SER A 163 -9.77 12.44 -14.03
N SER A 164 -10.33 13.62 -14.28
CA SER A 164 -11.44 14.15 -13.48
C SER A 164 -12.81 13.57 -13.84
N ASP A 165 -12.85 12.33 -14.33
CA ASP A 165 -14.08 11.66 -14.76
C ASP A 165 -14.81 10.89 -13.64
N ASP A 166 -16.02 10.44 -13.97
CA ASP A 166 -16.88 9.69 -13.05
C ASP A 166 -16.28 8.32 -12.64
N GLU A 167 -15.41 7.75 -13.47
CA GLU A 167 -14.76 6.46 -13.23
C GLU A 167 -13.66 6.60 -12.18
N THR A 168 -12.84 7.64 -12.28
CA THR A 168 -11.88 8.02 -11.25
C THR A 168 -12.59 8.27 -9.92
N ALA A 169 -13.69 9.02 -9.93
CA ALA A 169 -14.49 9.25 -8.73
C ALA A 169 -14.99 7.93 -8.10
N THR A 170 -15.31 6.94 -8.92
CA THR A 170 -15.70 5.58 -8.49
C THR A 170 -14.51 4.83 -7.87
N SER A 171 -13.35 4.87 -8.51
CA SER A 171 -12.10 4.28 -8.00
C SER A 171 -11.71 4.86 -6.64
N LEU A 172 -11.75 6.18 -6.50
CA LEU A 172 -11.48 6.87 -5.23
C LEU A 172 -12.47 6.46 -4.13
N ARG A 173 -13.75 6.23 -4.47
CA ARG A 173 -14.75 5.70 -3.52
C ARG A 173 -14.43 4.27 -3.10
N ALA A 174 -14.00 3.41 -4.03
CA ALA A 174 -13.56 2.05 -3.72
C ALA A 174 -12.34 2.04 -2.79
N ILE A 175 -11.33 2.86 -3.05
CA ILE A 175 -10.14 2.99 -2.21
C ILE A 175 -10.51 3.51 -0.82
N ARG A 176 -11.37 4.54 -0.73
CA ARG A 176 -11.90 5.04 0.55
C ARG A 176 -12.63 3.95 1.34
N TYR A 177 -13.45 3.14 0.66
CA TYR A 177 -14.15 2.02 1.30
C TYR A 177 -13.15 0.99 1.85
N LEU A 178 -12.20 0.53 1.03
CA LEU A 178 -11.20 -0.46 1.44
C LEU A 178 -10.36 0.06 2.61
N THR A 179 -9.91 1.31 2.54
CA THR A 179 -9.12 1.92 3.63
C THR A 179 -9.94 2.14 4.90
N ALA A 180 -11.27 2.16 4.83
CA ALA A 180 -12.18 2.30 5.96
C ALA A 180 -12.49 0.99 6.71
N LEU A 181 -12.08 -0.17 6.18
CA LEU A 181 -12.36 -1.47 6.79
C LEU A 181 -11.81 -1.60 8.22
N LYS A 182 -12.59 -2.22 9.11
CA LYS A 182 -12.25 -2.39 10.54
C LYS A 182 -11.10 -3.38 10.78
N SER A 183 -11.00 -4.38 9.90
CA SER A 183 -10.01 -5.45 9.93
C SER A 183 -8.61 -4.97 9.52
N LEU A 184 -8.50 -3.83 8.83
CA LEU A 184 -7.22 -3.35 8.31
C LEU A 184 -6.24 -2.94 9.41
N GLN A 185 -5.00 -3.36 9.19
CA GLN A 185 -3.84 -3.10 10.04
C GLN A 185 -2.72 -2.41 9.26
N HIS A 186 -2.58 -2.69 7.96
CA HIS A 186 -1.50 -2.17 7.13
C HIS A 186 -2.06 -1.59 5.83
N ILE A 187 -1.66 -0.35 5.54
CA ILE A 187 -2.04 0.38 4.33
C ILE A 187 -0.75 0.85 3.66
N HIS A 188 -0.61 0.54 2.38
CA HIS A 188 0.40 1.11 1.49
C HIS A 188 -0.29 1.60 0.22
N LEU A 189 -0.14 2.89 -0.08
CA LEU A 189 -0.88 3.58 -1.13
C LEU A 189 0.08 4.46 -1.91
N GLN A 190 0.32 4.10 -3.17
CA GLN A 190 1.22 4.79 -4.08
C GLN A 190 0.43 5.33 -5.26
N PHE A 191 0.44 6.65 -5.43
CA PHE A 191 -0.32 7.38 -6.45
C PHE A 191 0.57 8.47 -7.05
N GLU A 192 0.58 8.59 -8.37
CA GLU A 192 1.26 9.71 -9.05
C GLU A 192 0.36 10.96 -9.23
N SER A 193 -0.94 10.89 -8.90
CA SER A 193 -1.91 11.97 -9.14
C SER A 193 -2.04 13.00 -8.00
N GLU A 194 -2.18 14.28 -8.38
CA GLU A 194 -2.45 15.43 -7.49
C GLU A 194 -3.79 15.36 -6.74
N ASP A 195 -4.71 14.47 -7.15
CA ASP A 195 -6.05 14.33 -6.53
C ASP A 195 -6.03 13.53 -5.21
N TRP A 196 -4.90 12.92 -4.88
CA TRP A 196 -4.66 12.14 -3.65
C TRP A 196 -5.11 12.84 -2.34
N PRO A 197 -4.83 14.14 -2.09
CA PRO A 197 -5.21 14.82 -0.86
C PRO A 197 -6.73 14.83 -0.65
N GLN A 198 -7.52 14.78 -1.73
CA GLN A 198 -8.98 14.81 -1.63
C GLN A 198 -9.53 13.53 -1.01
N LEU A 199 -8.84 12.38 -1.09
CA LEU A 199 -9.31 11.10 -0.53
C LEU A 199 -9.67 11.18 0.95
N PHE A 200 -8.99 12.05 1.71
CA PHE A 200 -9.16 12.16 3.17
C PHE A 200 -9.60 13.54 3.64
N CYS A 201 -9.84 14.51 2.75
CA CYS A 201 -10.22 15.88 3.11
C CYS A 201 -11.71 16.04 3.49
N ASP A 202 -12.59 15.15 3.00
CA ASP A 202 -14.03 15.25 3.27
C ASP A 202 -14.50 14.22 4.30
N SER A 203 -14.69 14.68 5.53
CA SER A 203 -15.34 13.90 6.59
C SER A 203 -16.85 13.74 6.40
N HIS A 204 -17.46 14.41 5.40
CA HIS A 204 -18.91 14.64 5.39
C HIS A 204 -19.69 14.46 4.07
N SER A 205 -19.11 14.09 2.92
CA SER A 205 -19.86 14.18 1.65
C SER A 205 -20.06 12.88 0.86
N LEU A 206 -19.14 11.91 0.89
CA LEU A 206 -19.18 10.80 -0.09
C LEU A 206 -19.31 9.38 0.49
N LEU A 207 -18.96 9.17 1.77
CA LEU A 207 -19.30 7.93 2.49
C LEU A 207 -20.63 8.02 3.25
N SER A 208 -21.17 9.24 3.39
CA SER A 208 -22.52 9.48 3.93
C SER A 208 -23.59 8.76 3.10
N ASP A 209 -23.36 8.61 1.79
CA ASP A 209 -24.26 7.87 0.89
C ASP A 209 -24.24 6.34 1.15
N PHE A 210 -23.20 5.84 1.82
CA PHE A 210 -22.99 4.41 2.06
C PHE A 210 -23.32 3.96 3.49
N ASP A 211 -23.74 4.84 4.40
CA ASP A 211 -23.92 4.52 5.84
C ASP A 211 -22.67 3.83 6.46
N VAL A 212 -21.47 4.08 5.93
CA VAL A 212 -20.24 3.47 6.43
C VAL A 212 -19.84 4.16 7.75
N PRO A 213 -19.60 3.41 8.84
CA PRO A 213 -19.12 3.98 10.10
C PRO A 213 -17.89 4.86 9.88
N ARG A 214 -17.78 5.95 10.65
CA ARG A 214 -16.67 6.90 10.52
C ARG A 214 -15.34 6.17 10.66
N TYR A 215 -14.33 6.65 9.91
CA TYR A 215 -12.93 6.18 9.94
C TYR A 215 -12.36 5.95 11.36
N SER A 216 -12.88 6.65 12.36
CA SER A 216 -12.35 6.71 13.72
C SER A 216 -12.70 5.54 14.62
N ASP A 217 -13.80 4.82 14.38
CA ASP A 217 -14.42 4.13 15.52
C ASP A 217 -13.84 2.74 15.80
N PHE A 218 -13.10 2.12 14.86
CA PHE A 218 -12.76 0.69 14.97
C PHE A 218 -11.42 0.25 14.34
N LYS A 219 -10.48 1.17 14.05
CA LYS A 219 -9.27 0.82 13.30
C LYS A 219 -8.11 0.37 14.20
N ASN A 220 -7.58 -0.83 13.92
CA ASN A 220 -6.36 -1.39 14.52
C ASN A 220 -5.12 -1.16 13.66
N LEU A 221 -4.99 0.03 13.06
CA LEU A 221 -3.88 0.34 12.15
C LEU A 221 -2.53 0.26 12.87
N ARG A 222 -1.63 -0.53 12.31
CA ARG A 222 -0.24 -0.71 12.74
C ARG A 222 0.75 0.01 11.82
N SER A 223 0.44 0.11 10.53
CA SER A 223 1.31 0.75 9.54
C SER A 223 0.50 1.49 8.48
N VAL A 224 0.87 2.73 8.18
CA VAL A 224 0.34 3.49 7.04
C VAL A 224 1.50 4.12 6.29
N ARG A 225 1.59 3.84 4.99
CA ARG A 225 2.59 4.39 4.10
C ARG A 225 1.91 4.96 2.86
N LEU A 226 2.25 6.18 2.53
CA LEU A 226 1.66 6.97 1.46
C LEU A 226 2.80 7.60 0.68
N ASP A 227 2.72 7.60 -0.64
CA ASP A 227 3.73 8.27 -1.50
C ASP A 227 3.30 9.69 -1.89
N GLY A 228 2.09 10.10 -1.49
CA GLY A 228 1.56 11.45 -1.71
C GLY A 228 1.19 12.18 -0.41
N PRO A 229 1.17 13.52 -0.43
CA PRO A 229 0.86 14.32 0.75
C PRO A 229 -0.60 14.16 1.19
N ILE A 230 -0.81 13.94 2.49
CA ILE A 230 -2.15 13.89 3.11
C ILE A 230 -2.33 15.11 4.01
N SER A 231 -3.51 15.73 3.97
CA SER A 231 -3.79 16.87 4.86
C SER A 231 -3.70 16.43 6.34
N PRO A 232 -3.24 17.30 7.26
CA PRO A 232 -3.14 16.93 8.66
C PRO A 232 -4.47 16.49 9.29
N ASP A 233 -5.59 17.07 8.85
CA ASP A 233 -6.94 16.69 9.30
C ASP A 233 -7.38 15.33 8.73
N GLY A 234 -7.04 15.03 7.48
CA GLY A 234 -7.25 13.72 6.87
C GLY A 234 -6.44 12.64 7.59
N ALA A 235 -5.16 12.90 7.84
CA ALA A 235 -4.29 12.01 8.60
C ALA A 235 -4.82 11.79 10.03
N ARG A 236 -5.29 12.85 10.70
CA ARG A 236 -5.91 12.75 12.03
C ARG A 236 -7.16 11.90 12.01
N THR A 237 -7.99 12.04 10.99
CA THR A 237 -9.20 11.22 10.80
C THR A 237 -8.84 9.74 10.62
N LEU A 238 -7.78 9.45 9.85
CA LEU A 238 -7.33 8.09 9.60
C LEU A 238 -6.63 7.44 10.81
N LEU A 239 -5.80 8.18 11.54
CA LEU A 239 -4.80 7.62 12.46
C LEU A 239 -5.08 7.89 13.94
N SER A 240 -5.98 8.83 14.29
CA SER A 240 -6.16 9.26 15.68
C SER A 240 -6.53 8.13 16.63
N ASN A 241 -7.34 7.16 16.18
CA ASN A 241 -7.65 5.99 16.99
C ASN A 241 -6.42 5.12 17.23
N ALA A 242 -5.67 4.78 16.18
CA ALA A 242 -4.48 3.94 16.25
C ALA A 242 -3.36 4.54 17.12
N ILE A 243 -3.26 5.88 17.17
CA ILE A 243 -2.35 6.57 18.08
C ILE A 243 -2.89 6.52 19.53
N LYS A 244 -4.19 6.78 19.75
CA LYS A 244 -4.80 6.68 21.09
C LYS A 244 -4.72 5.27 21.67
N THR A 245 -4.88 4.23 20.84
CA THR A 245 -4.80 2.82 21.22
C THR A 245 -3.35 2.30 21.25
N LYS A 246 -2.36 3.13 20.91
CA LYS A 246 -0.92 2.78 20.87
C LYS A 246 -0.62 1.60 19.92
N GLN A 247 -1.37 1.48 18.84
CA GLN A 247 -1.20 0.42 17.84
C GLN A 247 -0.37 0.88 16.64
N LEU A 248 -0.40 2.17 16.30
CA LEU A 248 0.34 2.69 15.16
C LEU A 248 1.86 2.63 15.43
N THR A 249 2.57 1.84 14.63
CA THR A 249 4.02 1.62 14.74
C THR A 249 4.83 2.28 13.64
N THR A 250 4.24 2.43 12.45
CA THR A 250 4.89 2.95 11.26
C THR A 250 3.99 3.97 10.58
N TYR A 251 4.55 5.13 10.25
CA TYR A 251 3.86 6.16 9.48
C TYR A 251 4.84 6.93 8.60
N ASP A 252 4.51 7.13 7.32
CA ASP A 252 5.31 7.93 6.42
C ASP A 252 4.60 9.28 6.15
N LEU A 253 5.32 10.38 6.36
CA LEU A 253 4.87 11.77 6.18
C LEU A 253 5.47 12.34 4.88
N VAL A 254 4.61 12.61 3.91
CA VAL A 254 4.98 13.27 2.64
C VAL A 254 4.47 14.71 2.69
N PHE A 255 5.34 15.66 2.37
CA PHE A 255 5.04 17.08 2.43
C PHE A 255 4.50 17.59 1.09
N PRO A 256 3.58 18.57 1.10
CA PRO A 256 3.04 19.14 -0.13
C PRO A 256 4.01 20.13 -0.76
N ASP A 257 3.89 20.31 -2.07
CA ASP A 257 4.69 21.25 -2.84
C ASP A 257 4.57 22.69 -2.33
N GLU A 258 5.67 23.43 -2.44
CA GLU A 258 5.69 24.84 -2.08
C GLU A 258 5.06 25.72 -3.16
N PRO A 259 4.22 26.70 -2.77
CA PRO A 259 3.70 27.66 -3.72
C PRO A 259 4.84 28.54 -4.26
N VAL A 260 4.81 28.82 -5.56
CA VAL A 260 5.82 29.62 -6.29
C VAL A 260 6.08 31.01 -5.66
N THR A 261 5.11 31.54 -4.92
CA THR A 261 5.13 32.90 -4.35
C THR A 261 5.28 32.94 -2.82
N GLY A 262 5.51 31.80 -2.16
CA GLY A 262 5.66 31.72 -0.69
C GLY A 262 7.09 31.89 -0.20
N ASN A 263 7.26 32.10 1.13
CA ASN A 263 8.58 31.94 1.72
C ASN A 263 8.93 30.45 1.76
N ILE A 264 10.19 30.14 1.49
CA ILE A 264 10.72 28.77 1.52
C ILE A 264 10.46 28.18 2.90
N GLY A 265 9.84 27.01 2.94
CA GLY A 265 9.59 26.22 4.14
C GLY A 265 8.33 26.55 4.92
N ASP A 266 7.62 27.65 4.63
CA ASP A 266 6.41 28.02 5.37
C ASP A 266 5.30 26.96 5.22
N THR A 267 5.15 26.41 4.01
CA THR A 267 4.20 25.32 3.72
C THR A 267 4.56 24.08 4.53
N CYS A 268 5.83 23.66 4.52
CA CYS A 268 6.29 22.50 5.27
C CYS A 268 6.15 22.69 6.79
N ILE A 269 6.46 23.87 7.32
CA ILE A 269 6.31 24.20 8.74
C ILE A 269 4.84 24.12 9.15
N ARG A 270 3.94 24.74 8.38
CA ARG A 270 2.50 24.71 8.65
C ARG A 270 1.96 23.28 8.56
N HIS A 271 2.40 22.51 7.57
CA HIS A 271 2.03 21.12 7.41
C HIS A 271 2.45 20.30 8.64
N LEU A 272 3.72 20.39 9.04
CA LEU A 272 4.27 19.68 10.21
C LEU A 272 3.57 20.06 11.52
N ARG A 273 3.28 21.35 11.74
CA ARG A 273 2.51 21.82 12.91
C ARG A 273 1.10 21.21 12.96
N GLY A 274 0.49 20.95 11.81
CA GLY A 274 -0.77 20.23 11.73
C GLY A 274 -0.73 18.83 12.37
N TYR A 275 0.45 18.23 12.51
CA TYR A 275 0.69 16.94 13.14
C TYR A 275 1.06 17.03 14.64
N ASP A 276 0.91 18.19 15.29
CA ASP A 276 1.22 18.33 16.72
C ASP A 276 0.44 17.34 17.60
N TRP A 277 -0.72 16.87 17.14
CA TRP A 277 -1.56 15.90 17.85
C TRP A 277 -0.97 14.49 17.93
N MET A 278 0.05 14.14 17.12
CA MET A 278 0.73 12.85 17.20
C MET A 278 2.07 12.90 17.94
N ARG A 279 2.56 14.09 18.30
CA ARG A 279 3.79 14.24 19.09
C ARG A 279 3.70 13.45 20.39
N GLY A 280 4.81 12.82 20.80
CA GLY A 280 4.85 12.03 22.03
C GLY A 280 4.27 10.62 21.92
N ALA A 281 3.79 10.19 20.74
CA ALA A 281 3.21 8.86 20.57
C ALA A 281 4.26 7.76 20.83
N PRO A 282 4.12 6.94 21.89
CA PRO A 282 5.14 5.97 22.26
C PRO A 282 5.09 4.70 21.41
N SER A 283 4.01 4.47 20.65
CA SER A 283 3.90 3.29 19.78
C SER A 283 4.64 3.43 18.47
N ILE A 284 5.01 4.65 18.06
CA ILE A 284 5.67 4.90 16.78
C ILE A 284 7.15 4.56 16.91
N HIS A 285 7.57 3.60 16.10
CA HIS A 285 8.94 3.09 16.04
C HIS A 285 9.64 3.45 14.74
N THR A 286 8.85 3.65 13.67
CA THR A 286 9.34 3.92 12.32
C THR A 286 8.62 5.13 11.76
N LEU A 287 9.37 6.10 11.23
CA LEU A 287 8.81 7.22 10.48
C LEU A 287 9.47 7.35 9.10
N GLY A 288 8.69 7.80 8.14
CA GLY A 288 9.14 8.33 6.86
C GLY A 288 8.94 9.84 6.81
N CYS A 289 9.86 10.59 6.21
CA CYS A 289 9.71 12.03 5.95
C CYS A 289 10.21 12.32 4.53
N PHE A 290 9.32 12.78 3.65
CA PHE A 290 9.59 12.91 2.22
C PHE A 290 9.17 14.27 1.66
N ASP A 291 9.87 14.73 0.63
CA ASP A 291 9.52 15.90 -0.21
C ASP A 291 9.30 17.21 0.57
N PHE A 292 10.13 17.44 1.58
CA PHE A 292 10.08 18.63 2.42
C PHE A 292 11.20 19.61 2.12
N ARG A 293 10.98 20.88 2.41
CA ARG A 293 12.02 21.91 2.53
C ARG A 293 11.76 22.75 3.78
N PHE A 294 12.78 22.94 4.60
CA PHE A 294 12.75 23.84 5.75
C PHE A 294 13.82 24.93 5.59
N PRO A 295 13.62 26.13 6.17
CA PRO A 295 14.62 27.19 6.13
C PRO A 295 15.95 26.71 6.73
N LEU A 296 17.07 27.06 6.08
CA LEU A 296 18.42 26.73 6.55
C LEU A 296 18.93 27.69 7.62
N ASP A 297 18.35 28.89 7.70
CA ASP A 297 18.80 30.01 8.55
C ASP A 297 18.31 29.87 10.00
N ALA A 298 18.18 28.64 10.49
CA ALA A 298 17.94 28.37 11.90
C ALA A 298 19.16 28.82 12.70
N GLU A 299 19.02 29.88 13.51
CA GLU A 299 20.11 30.43 14.33
C GLU A 299 20.65 29.40 15.34
N SER A 300 19.87 28.36 15.64
CA SER A 300 20.27 27.23 16.49
C SER A 300 19.72 25.89 16.01
N ASP A 301 20.31 24.79 16.51
CA ASP A 301 19.76 23.43 16.31
C ASP A 301 18.33 23.30 16.89
N GLU A 302 17.92 24.21 17.79
CA GLU A 302 16.59 24.26 18.40
C GLU A 302 15.52 24.91 17.50
N ASP A 303 15.94 25.65 16.47
CA ASP A 303 15.03 26.33 15.53
C ASP A 303 14.67 25.45 14.31
N MET A 304 15.17 24.21 14.25
CA MET A 304 14.84 23.27 13.18
C MET A 304 13.56 22.48 13.51
N PRO A 305 12.46 22.69 12.76
CA PRO A 305 11.15 22.14 13.11
C PRO A 305 11.07 20.61 12.96
N LEU A 306 11.72 20.02 11.95
CA LEU A 306 11.70 18.58 11.72
C LEU A 306 12.48 17.78 12.77
N PRO A 307 13.75 18.08 13.09
CA PRO A 307 14.46 17.46 14.20
C PRO A 307 13.68 17.53 15.52
N GLN A 308 13.11 18.69 15.85
CA GLN A 308 12.33 18.86 17.09
C GLN A 308 11.01 18.08 17.08
N PHE A 309 10.37 17.92 15.93
CA PHE A 309 9.22 17.04 15.79
C PHE A 309 9.60 15.57 16.02
N LEU A 310 10.66 15.10 15.37
CA LEU A 310 11.15 13.73 15.48
C LEU A 310 11.63 13.39 16.90
N ALA A 311 12.25 14.34 17.60
CA ALA A 311 12.69 14.20 18.99
C ALA A 311 11.53 13.92 19.96
N THR A 312 10.28 14.26 19.59
CA THR A 312 9.12 14.00 20.47
C THR A 312 8.73 12.54 20.58
N PHE A 313 9.20 11.65 19.69
CA PHE A 313 8.80 10.24 19.67
C PHE A 313 9.78 9.39 20.50
N PRO A 314 9.40 8.95 21.72
CA PRO A 314 10.36 8.35 22.67
C PRO A 314 10.91 6.99 22.21
N ASN A 315 10.21 6.30 21.31
CA ASN A 315 10.57 4.95 20.83
C ASN A 315 10.94 4.93 19.33
N LEU A 316 11.14 6.09 18.71
CA LEU A 316 11.54 6.17 17.31
C LEU A 316 12.93 5.58 17.13
N ARG A 317 13.02 4.48 16.38
CA ARG A 317 14.25 3.72 16.13
C ARG A 317 14.66 3.72 14.66
N THR A 318 13.71 3.92 13.75
CA THR A 318 13.96 3.85 12.31
C THR A 318 13.40 5.08 11.62
N LEU A 319 14.24 5.77 10.84
CA LEU A 319 13.83 6.89 10.02
C LEU A 319 14.15 6.62 8.55
N SER A 320 13.21 6.86 7.65
CA SER A 320 13.47 6.99 6.23
C SER A 320 13.28 8.45 5.85
N ILE A 321 14.29 9.09 5.28
CA ILE A 321 14.24 10.52 4.99
C ILE A 321 14.84 10.82 3.62
N SER A 322 14.11 11.53 2.78
CA SER A 322 14.57 11.93 1.46
C SER A 322 13.86 13.21 1.02
N SER A 323 14.60 14.12 0.43
CA SER A 323 14.01 15.29 -0.22
C SER A 323 14.93 15.75 -1.34
N ARG A 324 14.34 15.98 -2.51
CA ARG A 324 15.04 16.53 -3.68
C ARG A 324 15.21 18.06 -3.61
N GLU A 325 14.54 18.70 -2.66
CA GLU A 325 14.57 20.16 -2.45
C GLU A 325 15.85 20.65 -1.75
N TYR A 326 16.71 19.73 -1.29
CA TYR A 326 17.99 20.05 -0.66
C TYR A 326 19.17 19.78 -1.58
N ARG A 327 20.19 20.64 -1.49
CA ARG A 327 21.54 20.26 -1.92
C ARG A 327 22.10 19.23 -0.93
N THR A 328 22.87 18.26 -1.42
CA THR A 328 23.39 17.15 -0.61
C THR A 328 24.10 17.60 0.68
N PRO A 329 24.96 18.64 0.71
CA PRO A 329 25.60 19.08 1.95
C PRO A 329 24.61 19.64 2.99
N GLU A 330 23.60 20.38 2.54
CA GLU A 330 22.55 20.92 3.40
C GLU A 330 21.70 19.81 4.01
N PHE A 331 21.37 18.81 3.18
CA PHE A 331 20.64 17.63 3.62
C PHE A 331 21.44 16.82 4.66
N VAL A 332 22.74 16.64 4.44
CA VAL A 332 23.63 15.96 5.41
C VAL A 332 23.63 16.71 6.74
N ASN A 333 23.70 18.04 6.75
CA ASN A 333 23.63 18.83 7.99
C ASN A 333 22.30 18.62 8.73
N LEU A 334 21.17 18.60 8.01
CA LEU A 334 19.88 18.28 8.60
C LEU A 334 19.86 16.87 9.20
N VAL A 335 20.41 15.88 8.51
CA VAL A 335 20.48 14.51 9.05
C VAL A 335 21.33 14.47 10.32
N VAL A 336 22.47 15.16 10.36
CA VAL A 336 23.31 15.26 11.56
C VAL A 336 22.54 15.90 12.72
N ALA A 337 21.77 16.96 12.46
CA ALA A 337 20.89 17.57 13.43
C ALA A 337 19.85 16.58 14.00
N ILE A 338 19.22 15.77 13.15
CA ILE A 338 18.29 14.71 13.58
C ILE A 338 18.99 13.69 14.47
N LEU A 339 20.19 13.24 14.10
CA LEU A 339 20.96 12.28 14.88
C LEU A 339 21.33 12.79 16.29
N ARG A 340 21.51 14.11 16.46
CA ARG A 340 21.82 14.73 17.76
C ARG A 340 20.65 14.71 18.74
N VAL A 341 19.42 14.82 18.25
CA VAL A 341 18.22 15.01 19.08
C VAL A 341 17.33 13.76 19.16
N THR A 342 17.71 12.67 18.51
CA THR A 342 16.94 11.43 18.46
C THR A 342 17.75 10.23 18.97
N HIS A 343 17.06 9.10 19.20
CA HIS A 343 17.65 7.83 19.61
C HIS A 343 17.51 6.76 18.53
N LEU A 344 17.71 7.17 17.27
CA LEU A 344 17.62 6.27 16.12
C LEU A 344 18.62 5.12 16.23
N LYS A 345 18.25 3.97 15.67
CA LYS A 345 19.13 2.83 15.42
C LYS A 345 19.46 2.70 13.94
N THR A 346 18.53 3.10 13.08
CA THR A 346 18.64 2.97 11.64
C THR A 346 18.11 4.22 10.95
N ILE A 347 18.82 4.68 9.94
CA ILE A 347 18.39 5.75 9.04
C ILE A 347 18.58 5.33 7.58
N TYR A 348 17.57 5.61 6.75
CA TYR A 348 17.60 5.41 5.30
C TYR A 348 17.60 6.76 4.60
N THR A 349 18.54 6.98 3.69
CA THR A 349 18.70 8.26 2.96
C THR A 349 18.87 8.03 1.45
N PRO A 350 17.78 7.75 0.71
CA PRO A 350 17.87 7.33 -0.69
C PRO A 350 18.31 8.43 -1.66
N CYS A 351 18.23 9.70 -1.26
CA CYS A 351 18.75 10.83 -2.05
C CYS A 351 20.26 11.12 -1.85
N VAL A 352 20.96 10.36 -1.00
CA VAL A 352 22.39 10.57 -0.72
C VAL A 352 23.20 9.41 -1.28
N ASP A 353 24.16 9.72 -2.14
CA ASP A 353 25.02 8.74 -2.81
C ASP A 353 26.52 9.10 -2.71
N GLY A 354 27.34 8.21 -3.26
CA GLY A 354 28.78 8.38 -3.40
C GLY A 354 29.50 8.75 -2.09
N VAL A 355 30.39 9.73 -2.19
CA VAL A 355 31.26 10.17 -1.07
C VAL A 355 30.44 10.72 0.10
N PHE A 356 29.31 11.38 -0.16
CA PHE A 356 28.46 11.93 0.90
C PHE A 356 27.76 10.82 1.70
N LEU A 357 27.37 9.72 1.05
CA LEU A 357 26.81 8.56 1.74
C LEU A 357 27.85 7.91 2.67
N ASP A 358 29.09 7.78 2.21
CA ASP A 358 30.16 7.20 3.04
C ASP A 358 30.50 8.10 4.23
N GLN A 359 30.56 9.42 4.04
CA GLN A 359 30.71 10.37 5.15
C GLN A 359 29.53 10.32 6.13
N LEU A 360 28.31 10.22 5.62
CA LEU A 360 27.11 10.11 6.44
C LEU A 360 27.10 8.82 7.23
N ARG A 361 27.57 7.70 6.67
CA ARG A 361 27.71 6.41 7.39
C ARG A 361 28.69 6.51 8.54
N GLU A 362 29.86 7.10 8.33
CA GLU A 362 30.85 7.30 9.41
C GLU A 362 30.30 8.23 10.50
N THR A 363 29.61 9.30 10.09
CA THR A 363 28.99 10.23 11.04
C THR A 363 27.87 9.54 11.83
N ALA A 364 26.96 8.82 11.17
CA ALA A 364 25.88 8.07 11.82
C ALA A 364 26.41 7.03 12.82
N LYS A 365 27.50 6.34 12.46
CA LYS A 365 28.17 5.37 13.33
C LYS A 365 28.73 6.01 14.60
N ALA A 366 29.23 7.26 14.55
CA ALA A 366 29.65 8.00 15.74
C ALA A 366 28.49 8.25 16.73
N TYR A 367 27.25 8.29 16.24
CA TYR A 367 26.02 8.37 17.05
C TYR A 367 25.41 6.98 17.35
N GLY A 368 26.07 5.88 16.97
CA GLY A 368 25.56 4.51 17.16
C GLY A 368 24.44 4.10 16.18
N VAL A 369 24.28 4.83 15.07
CA VAL A 369 23.19 4.65 14.09
C VAL A 369 23.72 4.00 12.82
N GLN A 370 22.98 3.05 12.27
CA GLN A 370 23.25 2.45 10.97
C GLN A 370 22.63 3.28 9.85
N SER A 371 23.43 3.69 8.86
CA SER A 371 22.95 4.46 7.70
C SER A 371 22.99 3.62 6.43
N PHE A 372 21.87 3.60 5.69
CA PHE A 372 21.69 2.86 4.46
C PHE A 372 21.17 3.78 3.34
N ALA A 373 21.49 3.45 2.09
CA ALA A 373 20.99 4.19 0.94
C ALA A 373 19.47 4.03 0.81
N CYS A 374 18.97 2.80 0.74
CA CYS A 374 17.55 2.54 0.55
C CYS A 374 16.97 1.70 1.69
N ARG A 375 15.69 1.91 1.97
CA ARG A 375 14.89 0.95 2.75
C ARG A 375 14.78 -0.34 1.94
N PRO A 376 14.92 -1.53 2.55
CA PRO A 376 14.62 -2.77 1.84
C PRO A 376 13.17 -2.77 1.37
N PRO A 377 12.86 -3.43 0.24
CA PRO A 377 11.47 -3.62 -0.18
C PRO A 377 10.70 -4.34 0.93
N ASP A 378 9.42 -4.00 1.08
CA ASP A 378 8.57 -4.67 2.06
C ASP A 378 8.46 -6.16 1.72
N GLN A 379 8.59 -6.99 2.76
CA GLN A 379 8.39 -8.42 2.60
C GLN A 379 6.92 -8.69 2.24
N TRP A 380 6.71 -9.47 1.18
CA TRP A 380 5.41 -10.02 0.83
C TRP A 380 5.44 -11.55 0.88
N PRO A 381 4.40 -12.22 1.43
CA PRO A 381 3.30 -11.61 2.19
C PRO A 381 3.78 -10.98 3.50
N MET A 382 3.09 -9.95 3.96
CA MET A 382 3.43 -9.23 5.18
C MET A 382 3.17 -10.11 6.41
N SER A 383 4.09 -10.08 7.38
CA SER A 383 3.88 -10.75 8.67
C SER A 383 2.78 -10.04 9.48
N LEU A 384 1.79 -10.80 9.95
CA LEU A 384 0.63 -10.27 10.68
C LEU A 384 0.70 -10.48 12.20
N ASP A 385 1.76 -11.13 12.67
CA ASP A 385 2.00 -11.45 14.08
C ASP A 385 2.31 -10.20 14.94
#